data_AF-A0A3C0FSN5-F1
#
_entry.id   AF-A0A3C0FSN5-F1
#
_cell.length_a   1.000
_cell.length_b   1.000
_cell.length_c   1.000
_cell.angle_alpha   90.00
_cell.angle_beta   90.00
_cell.angle_gamma   90.00
#
_symmetry.space_group_name_H-M   'P 1'
#
loop_
_entity.id
_entity.type
_entity.pdbx_description
1 polymer ?
#
loop_
_entity_poly.entity_id
_entity_poly.type
_entity_poly.pdbx_seq_one_letter_code
_entity_poly.pdbx_strand_id
1 'polypeptide(L)'
;MLLVGCATAQQTPDDIATLSCIEKLQLSDTQVIGSDVRNASVAMVEEYPFLRANRNSVLMGQQVGAALDQDDEVLASELFADWVTQMRVLDRTARASEMRNLSVKPVVTVSEQEACANSLAGALQMDDFAQLRDAVFVPDDYLDFQRVSGLYPLTAFPAYFGYEAWKRDNLQTFT
;
A
#
# COMPACT_ATOMS: atom_id res chain seq x y z
N MET A 1 34.23 11.54 -26.09
CA MET A 1 32.97 11.39 -25.33
C MET A 1 31.96 10.72 -26.22
N LEU A 2 31.67 9.44 -25.98
CA LEU A 2 30.61 8.70 -26.68
C LEU A 2 29.30 8.91 -25.91
N LEU A 3 28.33 9.56 -26.54
CA LEU A 3 26.95 9.63 -26.07
C LEU A 3 26.28 8.29 -26.41
N VAL A 4 26.09 7.42 -25.42
CA VAL A 4 25.24 6.24 -25.57
C VAL A 4 23.81 6.68 -25.29
N GLY A 5 23.01 6.84 -26.35
CA GLY A 5 21.57 7.05 -26.22
C GLY A 5 20.91 5.73 -25.89
N CYS A 6 20.22 5.64 -24.76
CA CYS A 6 19.30 4.54 -24.49
C CYS A 6 18.12 4.67 -25.45
N ALA A 7 18.14 3.92 -26.55
CA ALA A 7 16.95 3.69 -27.35
C ALA A 7 16.06 2.71 -26.58
N THR A 8 15.04 3.23 -25.90
CA THR A 8 13.97 2.40 -25.33
C THR A 8 13.19 1.79 -26.49
N ALA A 9 13.43 0.50 -26.76
CA ALA A 9 12.64 -0.23 -27.74
C ALA A 9 11.17 -0.28 -27.25
N GLN A 10 10.26 0.17 -28.09
CA GLN A 10 8.83 0.15 -27.78
C GLN A 10 8.34 -1.29 -27.91
N GLN A 11 7.88 -1.89 -26.80
CA GLN A 11 7.42 -3.28 -26.79
C GLN A 11 6.16 -3.45 -27.64
N THR A 12 6.12 -4.51 -28.45
CA THR A 12 4.94 -4.87 -29.24
C THR A 12 3.93 -5.65 -28.40
N PRO A 13 2.65 -5.74 -28.80
CA PRO A 13 1.67 -6.57 -28.11
C PRO A 13 2.08 -8.04 -27.98
N ASP A 14 2.79 -8.58 -28.97
CA ASP A 14 3.28 -9.97 -28.95
C ASP A 14 4.41 -10.13 -27.92
N ASP A 15 5.32 -9.15 -27.81
CA ASP A 15 6.34 -9.14 -26.76
C ASP A 15 5.70 -9.15 -25.37
N ILE A 16 4.69 -8.30 -25.16
CA ILE A 16 3.96 -8.18 -23.89
C ILE A 16 3.25 -9.49 -23.54
N ALA A 17 2.65 -10.17 -24.52
CA ALA A 17 1.93 -11.41 -24.29
C ALA A 17 2.82 -12.50 -23.65
N THR A 18 4.10 -12.54 -24.01
CA THR A 18 5.08 -13.51 -23.50
C THR A 18 5.66 -13.20 -22.12
N LEU A 19 5.44 -11.99 -21.61
CA LEU A 19 5.92 -11.59 -20.29
C LEU A 19 5.23 -12.39 -19.17
N SER A 20 5.96 -12.62 -18.09
CA SER A 20 5.39 -13.16 -16.85
C SER A 20 4.38 -12.18 -16.24
N CYS A 21 3.55 -12.68 -15.32
CA CYS A 21 2.57 -11.83 -14.66
C CYS A 21 3.20 -10.69 -13.84
N ILE A 22 4.36 -10.93 -13.20
CA ILE A 22 5.10 -9.88 -12.49
C ILE A 22 5.54 -8.79 -13.47
N GLU A 23 6.15 -9.17 -14.59
CA GLU A 23 6.63 -8.22 -15.61
C GLU A 23 5.48 -7.41 -16.22
N LYS A 24 4.32 -8.02 -16.49
CA LYS A 24 3.12 -7.31 -16.97
C LYS A 24 2.62 -6.25 -15.98
N LEU A 25 2.61 -6.59 -14.69
CA LEU A 25 2.20 -5.63 -13.65
C LEU A 25 3.21 -4.49 -13.52
N GLN A 26 4.52 -4.79 -13.51
CA GLN A 26 5.59 -3.79 -13.49
C GLN A 26 5.56 -2.85 -14.70
N LEU A 27 5.27 -3.38 -15.88
CA LEU A 27 5.10 -2.58 -17.10
C LEU A 27 3.92 -1.61 -16.96
N SER A 28 2.81 -2.08 -16.42
CA SER A 28 1.63 -1.24 -16.12
C SER A 28 1.96 -0.17 -15.08
N ASP A 29 2.70 -0.54 -14.04
CA ASP A 29 3.13 0.39 -12.98
C ASP A 29 4.04 1.49 -13.51
N THR A 30 4.93 1.17 -14.45
CA THR A 30 5.80 2.13 -15.13
C THR A 30 4.99 3.12 -15.96
N GLN A 31 3.95 2.65 -16.67
CA GLN A 31 3.05 3.53 -17.42
C GLN A 31 2.28 4.49 -16.51
N VAL A 32 1.78 3.99 -15.37
CA VAL A 32 1.06 4.80 -14.37
C VAL A 32 1.97 5.87 -13.77
N ILE A 33 3.20 5.52 -13.41
CA ILE A 33 4.21 6.46 -12.87
C ILE A 33 4.55 7.52 -13.92
N GLY A 34 4.81 7.11 -15.16
CA GLY A 34 5.13 8.03 -16.26
C GLY A 34 3.98 8.99 -16.62
N SER A 35 2.75 8.67 -16.22
CA SER A 35 1.56 9.51 -16.45
C SER A 35 1.15 10.34 -15.23
N ASP A 36 1.84 10.20 -14.09
CA ASP A 36 1.52 10.87 -12.82
C ASP A 36 0.06 10.67 -12.35
N VAL A 37 -0.49 9.47 -12.56
CA VAL A 37 -1.87 9.12 -12.17
C VAL A 37 -1.95 8.13 -11.02
N ARG A 38 -0.81 7.87 -10.35
CA ARG A 38 -0.67 6.92 -9.24
C ARG A 38 -1.66 7.25 -8.11
N ASN A 39 -2.35 6.23 -7.61
CA ASN A 39 -3.18 6.40 -6.43
C ASN A 39 -2.28 6.55 -5.18
N ALA A 40 -2.32 7.71 -4.54
CA ALA A 40 -1.50 8.03 -3.37
C ALA A 40 -2.07 7.54 -2.02
N SER A 41 -3.30 7.02 -1.99
CA SER A 41 -3.93 6.59 -0.72
C SER A 41 -3.48 5.21 -0.23
N VAL A 42 -2.75 4.47 -1.07
CA VAL A 42 -2.27 3.11 -0.78
C VAL A 42 -0.86 2.94 -1.34
N ALA A 43 0.01 2.31 -0.57
CA ALA A 43 1.39 2.03 -0.95
C ALA A 43 1.48 0.71 -1.72
N MET A 44 2.43 0.62 -2.65
CA MET A 44 2.81 -0.68 -3.23
C MET A 44 3.56 -1.50 -2.18
N VAL A 45 3.33 -2.81 -2.19
CA VAL A 45 4.13 -3.74 -1.38
C VAL A 45 5.36 -4.12 -2.22
N GLU A 46 6.56 -3.89 -1.68
CA GLU A 46 7.82 -4.19 -2.38
C GLU A 46 7.90 -5.68 -2.71
N GLU A 47 8.44 -6.05 -3.87
CA GLU A 47 8.48 -7.44 -4.39
C GLU A 47 7.11 -8.09 -4.72
N TYR A 48 6.00 -7.52 -4.23
CA TYR A 48 4.63 -8.00 -4.46
C TYR A 48 3.82 -6.97 -5.27
N PRO A 49 4.08 -6.76 -6.57
CA PRO A 49 3.43 -5.71 -7.38
C PRO A 49 1.92 -5.92 -7.57
N PHE A 50 1.41 -7.07 -7.16
CA PHE A 50 -0.01 -7.41 -7.14
C PHE A 50 -0.69 -7.09 -5.81
N LEU A 51 0.00 -6.49 -4.84
CA LEU A 51 -0.56 -6.09 -3.55
C LEU A 51 -0.34 -4.59 -3.30
N ARG A 52 -1.29 -4.01 -2.56
CA ARG A 52 -1.14 -2.68 -1.99
C ARG A 52 -1.55 -2.69 -0.54
N ALA A 53 -0.88 -1.87 0.25
CA ALA A 53 -1.07 -1.78 1.67
C ALA A 53 -1.48 -0.37 2.10
N ASN A 54 -2.20 -0.33 3.21
CA ASN A 54 -2.41 0.88 3.99
C ASN A 54 -2.19 0.56 5.47
N ARG A 55 -2.38 1.55 6.34
CA ARG A 55 -2.17 1.37 7.79
C ARG A 55 -3.00 0.21 8.38
N ASN A 56 -4.19 -0.06 7.83
CA ASN A 56 -4.99 -1.20 8.27
C ASN A 56 -4.34 -2.54 7.89
N SER A 57 -3.72 -2.64 6.71
CA SER A 57 -2.95 -3.82 6.30
C SER A 57 -1.83 -4.13 7.29
N VAL A 58 -1.12 -3.12 7.80
CA VAL A 58 -0.07 -3.33 8.84
C VAL A 58 -0.66 -3.92 10.12
N LEU A 59 -1.79 -3.38 10.59
CA LEU A 59 -2.47 -3.88 11.80
C LEU A 59 -3.05 -5.30 11.63
N MET A 60 -3.50 -5.65 10.43
CA MET A 60 -3.95 -7.01 10.12
C MET A 60 -2.79 -7.99 10.13
N GLY A 61 -1.63 -7.64 9.55
CA GLY A 61 -0.42 -8.46 9.60
C GLY A 61 0.06 -8.73 11.04
N GLN A 62 -0.10 -7.77 11.96
CA GLN A 62 0.17 -7.97 13.38
C GLN A 62 -0.75 -9.01 14.03
N GLN A 63 -2.01 -9.09 13.61
CA GLN A 63 -2.97 -10.10 14.12
C GLN A 63 -2.61 -11.51 13.65
N VAL A 64 -2.14 -11.65 12.40
CA VAL A 64 -1.60 -12.93 11.90
C VAL A 64 -0.41 -13.38 12.75
N GLY A 65 0.54 -12.46 13.02
CA GLY A 65 1.69 -12.73 13.88
C GLY A 65 1.28 -13.13 15.30
N ALA A 66 0.31 -12.43 15.89
CA ALA A 66 -0.19 -12.75 17.23
C ALA A 66 -0.87 -14.13 17.33
N ALA A 67 -1.50 -14.61 16.24
CA ALA A 67 -2.05 -15.96 16.19
C ALA A 67 -0.94 -17.02 16.11
N LEU A 68 0.13 -16.77 15.33
CA LEU A 68 1.31 -17.63 15.28
C LEU A 68 2.03 -17.70 16.64
N ASP A 69 2.16 -16.57 17.34
CA ASP A 69 2.76 -16.52 18.69
C ASP A 69 1.97 -17.33 19.74
N GLN A 70 0.70 -17.63 19.46
CA GLN A 70 -0.19 -18.45 20.29
C GLN A 70 -0.26 -19.91 19.83
N ASP A 71 0.57 -20.31 18.85
CA ASP A 71 0.56 -21.64 18.21
C ASP A 71 -0.83 -22.02 17.60
N ASP A 72 -1.66 -21.04 17.23
CA ASP A 72 -2.96 -21.25 16.58
C ASP A 72 -2.82 -21.17 15.05
N GLU A 73 -2.29 -22.23 14.46
CA GLU A 73 -2.01 -22.31 13.01
C GLU A 73 -3.26 -22.17 12.13
N VAL A 74 -4.41 -22.63 12.63
CA VAL A 74 -5.69 -22.55 11.91
C VAL A 74 -6.13 -21.09 11.83
N LEU A 75 -6.17 -20.40 12.97
CA LEU A 75 -6.51 -18.98 13.00
C LEU A 75 -5.50 -18.14 12.21
N ALA A 76 -4.20 -18.42 12.34
CA ALA A 76 -3.16 -17.71 11.59
C ALA A 76 -3.37 -17.83 10.08
N SER A 77 -3.70 -19.04 9.59
CA SER A 77 -3.96 -19.28 8.17
C SER A 77 -5.20 -18.54 7.66
N GLU A 78 -6.28 -18.50 8.45
CA GLU A 78 -7.49 -17.74 8.11
C GLU A 78 -7.21 -16.24 8.06
N LEU A 79 -6.54 -15.70 9.08
CA LEU A 79 -6.16 -14.29 9.14
C LEU A 79 -5.20 -13.90 8.01
N PHE A 80 -4.27 -14.80 7.63
CA PHE A 80 -3.36 -14.57 6.50
C PHE A 80 -4.12 -14.46 5.17
N ALA A 81 -5.08 -15.36 4.93
CA ALA A 81 -5.91 -15.31 3.72
C ALA A 81 -6.76 -14.02 3.67
N ASP A 82 -7.34 -13.59 4.78
CA ASP A 82 -8.08 -12.33 4.90
C ASP A 82 -7.16 -11.12 4.67
N TRP A 83 -5.95 -11.18 5.19
CA TRP A 83 -4.94 -10.13 5.03
C TRP A 83 -4.51 -9.95 3.57
N VAL A 84 -4.19 -11.05 2.87
CA VAL A 84 -3.89 -11.04 1.43
C VAL A 84 -5.09 -10.52 0.64
N THR A 85 -6.31 -10.98 0.98
CA THR A 85 -7.55 -10.55 0.31
C THR A 85 -7.77 -9.04 0.46
N GLN A 86 -7.55 -8.49 1.65
CA GLN A 86 -7.69 -7.06 1.89
C GLN A 86 -6.71 -6.24 1.05
N MET A 87 -5.43 -6.63 1.01
CA MET A 87 -4.42 -5.96 0.17
C MET A 87 -4.71 -6.08 -1.33
N ARG A 88 -5.33 -7.18 -1.76
CA ARG A 88 -5.81 -7.35 -3.14
C ARG A 88 -6.96 -6.41 -3.49
N VAL A 89 -7.89 -6.20 -2.57
CA VAL A 89 -8.98 -5.22 -2.76
C VAL A 89 -8.42 -3.81 -2.90
N LEU A 90 -7.42 -3.45 -2.08
CA LEU A 90 -6.75 -2.15 -2.18
C LEU A 90 -6.10 -1.95 -3.55
N ASP A 91 -5.30 -2.92 -4.00
CA ASP A 91 -4.62 -2.83 -5.30
C ASP A 91 -5.61 -2.78 -6.47
N ARG A 92 -6.63 -3.65 -6.48
CA ARG A 92 -7.68 -3.63 -7.53
C ARG A 92 -8.35 -2.26 -7.62
N THR A 93 -8.72 -1.69 -6.47
CA THR A 93 -9.39 -0.38 -6.42
C THR A 93 -8.47 0.73 -6.92
N ALA A 94 -7.21 0.71 -6.50
CA ALA A 94 -6.21 1.68 -6.91
C ALA A 94 -5.91 1.59 -8.41
N ARG A 95 -5.66 0.40 -8.95
CA ARG A 95 -5.45 0.17 -10.39
C ARG A 95 -6.66 0.61 -11.19
N ALA A 96 -7.87 0.29 -10.75
CA ALA A 96 -9.07 0.75 -11.44
C ALA A 96 -9.14 2.29 -11.53
N SER A 97 -8.73 3.01 -10.47
CA SER A 97 -8.66 4.47 -10.50
C SER A 97 -7.56 5.01 -11.42
N GLU A 98 -6.38 4.40 -11.39
CA GLU A 98 -5.24 4.77 -12.23
C GLU A 98 -5.56 4.57 -13.71
N MET A 99 -6.14 3.42 -14.07
CA MET A 99 -6.52 3.09 -15.43
C MET A 99 -7.59 4.03 -15.99
N ARG A 100 -8.51 4.53 -15.15
CA ARG A 100 -9.49 5.55 -15.55
C ARG A 100 -8.86 6.92 -15.80
N ASN A 101 -7.76 7.22 -15.10
CA ASN A 101 -7.09 8.52 -15.17
C ASN A 101 -6.00 8.57 -16.26
N LEU A 102 -5.58 7.42 -16.81
CA LEU A 102 -4.60 7.37 -17.90
C LEU A 102 -5.10 8.13 -19.13
N SER A 103 -4.25 9.02 -19.67
CA SER A 103 -4.50 9.76 -20.92
C SER A 103 -4.24 8.92 -22.18
N VAL A 104 -3.58 7.76 -22.01
CA VAL A 104 -3.18 6.83 -23.06
C VAL A 104 -3.80 5.45 -22.82
N LYS A 105 -3.90 4.64 -23.87
CA LYS A 105 -4.38 3.27 -23.73
C LYS A 105 -3.45 2.46 -22.81
N PRO A 106 -3.99 1.65 -21.87
CA PRO A 106 -3.17 0.76 -21.05
C PRO A 106 -2.34 -0.20 -21.91
N VAL A 107 -1.05 -0.34 -21.59
CA VAL A 107 -0.14 -1.27 -22.28
C VAL A 107 -0.54 -2.73 -22.00
N VAL A 108 -0.97 -3.02 -20.77
CA VAL A 108 -1.59 -4.29 -20.37
C VAL A 108 -3.05 -4.02 -20.04
N THR A 109 -3.95 -4.87 -20.53
CA THR A 109 -5.39 -4.67 -20.30
C THR A 109 -5.76 -4.82 -18.82
N VAL A 110 -6.81 -4.11 -18.37
CA VAL A 110 -7.26 -4.19 -16.97
C VAL A 110 -7.63 -5.62 -16.57
N SER A 111 -8.27 -6.38 -17.47
CA SER A 111 -8.63 -7.79 -17.23
C SER A 111 -7.40 -8.68 -17.09
N GLU A 112 -6.35 -8.43 -17.87
CA GLU A 112 -5.11 -9.20 -17.80
C GLU A 112 -4.31 -8.87 -16.54
N GLN A 113 -4.23 -7.58 -16.16
CA GLN A 113 -3.65 -7.17 -14.88
C GLN A 113 -4.38 -7.86 -13.71
N GLU A 114 -5.72 -7.88 -13.74
CA GLU A 114 -6.52 -8.51 -12.69
C GLU A 114 -6.34 -10.03 -12.62
N ALA A 115 -6.30 -10.72 -13.78
CA ALA A 115 -6.05 -12.15 -13.84
C ALA A 115 -4.66 -12.49 -13.28
N CYS A 116 -3.63 -11.72 -13.67
CA CYS A 116 -2.28 -11.90 -13.16
C CYS A 116 -2.18 -11.65 -11.65
N ALA A 117 -2.78 -10.56 -11.17
CA ALA A 117 -2.74 -10.20 -9.76
C ALA A 117 -3.46 -11.24 -8.89
N ASN A 118 -4.59 -11.79 -9.36
CA ASN A 118 -5.30 -12.85 -8.64
C ASN A 118 -4.53 -14.18 -8.66
N SER A 119 -3.90 -14.54 -9.78
CA SER A 119 -3.07 -15.74 -9.86
C SER A 119 -1.88 -15.68 -8.91
N LEU A 120 -1.18 -14.55 -8.85
CA LEU A 120 -0.02 -14.37 -7.96
C LEU A 120 -0.44 -14.36 -6.49
N ALA A 121 -1.57 -13.71 -6.17
CA ALA A 121 -2.08 -13.67 -4.80
C ALA A 121 -2.60 -15.02 -4.31
N GLY A 122 -3.27 -15.79 -5.17
CA GLY A 122 -3.74 -17.13 -4.85
C GLY A 122 -2.62 -18.15 -4.67
N ALA A 123 -1.40 -17.83 -5.12
CA ALA A 123 -0.23 -18.66 -4.89
C ALA A 123 0.40 -18.46 -3.50
N LEU A 124 0.11 -17.34 -2.82
CA LEU A 124 0.67 -17.04 -1.50
C LEU A 124 0.17 -18.03 -0.44
N GLN A 125 1.10 -18.56 0.35
CA GLN A 125 0.85 -19.49 1.44
C GLN A 125 1.35 -18.90 2.77
N MET A 126 0.99 -19.56 3.87
CA MET A 126 1.38 -19.14 5.22
C MET A 126 2.93 -19.05 5.38
N ASP A 127 3.68 -19.89 4.66
CA ASP A 127 5.15 -19.85 4.62
C ASP A 127 5.70 -18.51 4.08
N ASP A 128 4.93 -17.79 3.26
CA ASP A 128 5.32 -16.50 2.69
C ASP A 128 5.11 -15.34 3.67
N PHE A 129 4.44 -15.55 4.81
CA PHE A 129 4.04 -14.47 5.71
C PHE A 129 5.20 -13.66 6.25
N ALA A 130 6.29 -14.32 6.65
CA ALA A 130 7.43 -13.60 7.22
C ALA A 130 8.00 -12.60 6.20
N GLN A 131 8.22 -13.04 4.96
CA GLN A 131 8.72 -12.18 3.89
C GLN A 131 7.70 -11.10 3.52
N LEU A 132 6.43 -11.47 3.36
CA LEU A 132 5.38 -10.52 3.00
C LEU A 132 5.16 -9.46 4.08
N ARG A 133 5.19 -9.83 5.35
CA ARG A 133 5.06 -8.90 6.48
C ARG A 133 6.17 -7.87 6.48
N ASP A 134 7.40 -8.31 6.24
CA ASP A 134 8.56 -7.42 6.22
C ASP A 134 8.51 -6.47 5.00
N ALA A 135 7.88 -6.89 3.90
CA ALA A 135 7.64 -6.05 2.72
C ALA A 135 6.43 -5.09 2.86
N VAL A 136 5.47 -5.40 3.75
CA VAL A 136 4.28 -4.57 4.00
C VAL A 136 4.67 -3.37 4.86
N PHE A 137 5.25 -2.38 4.19
CA PHE A 137 5.57 -1.08 4.74
C PHE A 137 4.60 -0.03 4.18
N VAL A 138 4.12 0.86 5.06
CA VAL A 138 3.34 2.02 4.65
C VAL A 138 4.09 3.23 5.16
N PRO A 139 4.63 4.07 4.27
CA PRO A 139 5.20 5.35 4.65
C PRO A 139 4.17 6.09 5.49
N ASP A 140 4.55 6.50 6.70
CA ASP A 140 3.68 7.34 7.51
C ASP A 140 3.70 8.75 6.90
N ASP A 141 2.87 8.95 5.88
CA ASP A 141 2.66 10.25 5.26
C ASP A 141 1.95 11.22 6.24
N TYR A 142 1.71 10.83 7.51
CA TYR A 142 1.64 11.80 8.59
C TYR A 142 3.03 12.29 8.92
N LEU A 143 3.50 13.18 8.07
CA LEU A 143 4.21 14.42 8.38
C LEU A 143 4.40 14.74 9.87
N ASP A 144 5.20 13.96 10.60
CA ASP A 144 5.69 14.35 11.92
C ASP A 144 6.42 15.69 11.80
N PHE A 145 7.10 15.90 10.67
CA PHE A 145 7.69 17.17 10.30
C PHE A 145 6.69 18.30 9.99
N GLN A 146 5.49 18.04 9.43
CA GLN A 146 4.49 19.12 9.23
C GLN A 146 3.64 19.39 10.47
N ARG A 147 3.52 18.43 11.40
CA ARG A 147 3.03 18.72 12.75
C ARG A 147 3.97 19.66 13.51
N VAL A 148 5.28 19.53 13.30
CA VAL A 148 6.29 20.38 13.94
C VAL A 148 6.51 21.70 13.19
N SER A 149 6.33 21.74 11.86
CA SER A 149 6.51 22.96 11.06
C SER A 149 5.26 23.86 10.95
N GLY A 150 4.12 23.42 11.47
CA GLY A 150 2.91 24.24 11.60
C GLY A 150 2.89 25.13 12.85
N LEU A 151 1.93 26.04 12.92
CA LEU A 151 1.59 26.78 14.16
C LEU A 151 1.09 25.87 15.28
N TYR A 152 0.91 24.57 15.03
CA TYR A 152 0.35 23.61 15.98
C TYR A 152 1.08 23.59 17.34
N PRO A 153 2.41 23.43 17.43
CA PRO A 153 3.12 23.58 18.69
C PRO A 153 2.84 24.92 19.38
N LEU A 154 2.74 26.03 18.64
CA LEU A 154 2.46 27.35 19.22
C LEU A 154 1.03 27.48 19.74
N THR A 155 0.04 26.85 19.09
CA THR A 155 -1.36 26.86 19.52
C THR A 155 -1.69 25.79 20.57
N ALA A 156 -0.90 24.72 20.63
CA ALA A 156 -1.08 23.64 21.59
C ALA A 156 -0.82 24.10 23.03
N PHE A 157 0.18 24.96 23.24
CA PHE A 157 0.47 25.53 24.56
C PHE A 157 -0.72 26.30 25.17
N PRO A 158 -1.27 27.36 24.53
CA PRO A 158 -2.40 28.09 25.10
C PRO A 158 -3.66 27.22 25.22
N ALA A 159 -3.88 26.27 24.31
CA ALA A 159 -5.00 25.33 24.41
C ALA A 159 -4.88 24.41 25.65
N TYR A 160 -3.68 23.87 25.91
CA TYR A 160 -3.42 23.04 27.09
C TYR A 160 -3.64 23.81 28.39
N PHE A 161 -3.04 25.00 28.53
CA PHE A 161 -3.21 25.82 29.73
C PHE A 161 -4.63 26.34 29.90
N GLY A 162 -5.30 26.70 28.80
CA GLY A 162 -6.70 27.10 28.81
C GLY A 162 -7.61 25.97 29.28
N TYR A 163 -7.37 24.75 28.79
CA TYR A 163 -8.12 23.57 29.21
C TYR A 163 -7.86 23.22 30.68
N GLU A 164 -6.61 23.20 31.15
CA GLU A 164 -6.32 22.90 32.57
C GLU A 164 -6.87 23.97 33.53
N ALA A 165 -6.84 25.25 33.14
CA ALA A 165 -7.47 26.33 33.91
C ALA A 165 -9.00 26.16 33.95
N TRP A 166 -9.64 25.98 32.79
CA TRP A 166 -11.08 25.73 32.72
C TRP A 166 -11.48 24.48 33.50
N LYS A 167 -10.72 23.39 33.38
CA LYS A 167 -10.93 22.12 34.07
C LYS A 167 -10.86 22.28 35.58
N ARG A 168 -9.85 22.96 36.11
CA ARG A 168 -9.75 23.28 37.55
C ARG A 168 -10.96 24.06 38.04
N ASP A 169 -11.45 24.98 37.22
CA ASP A 169 -12.51 25.91 37.62
C ASP A 169 -13.93 25.33 37.42
N ASN A 170 -14.08 24.25 36.63
CA ASN A 170 -15.40 23.72 36.24
C ASN A 170 -15.60 22.23 36.52
N LEU A 171 -14.54 21.42 36.67
CA LEU A 171 -14.67 20.03 37.08
C LEU A 171 -14.46 19.94 38.58
N GLN A 172 -15.51 19.56 39.31
CA GLN A 172 -15.39 19.20 40.71
C GLN A 172 -14.53 17.94 40.81
N THR A 173 -13.52 17.97 41.67
CA THR A 173 -12.77 16.78 42.06
C THR A 173 -13.75 15.85 42.76
N PHE A 174 -14.08 14.72 42.15
CA PHE A 174 -14.83 13.67 42.83
C PHE A 174 -13.87 13.03 43.86
N THR A 175 -14.08 13.35 45.14
CA THR A 175 -13.51 12.64 46.28
C THR A 175 -14.35 11.43 46.64
#